data_AF-A0A258R9W0-F1
#
_entry.id   AF-A0A258R9W0-F1
#
_cell.length_a   1.000
_cell.length_b   1.000
_cell.length_c   1.000
_cell.angle_alpha   90.00
_cell.angle_beta   90.00
_cell.angle_gamma   90.00
#
_symmetry.space_group_name_H-M   'P 1'
#
loop_
_entity.id
_entity.type
_entity.pdbx_description
1 polymer ?
#
loop_
_entity_poly.entity_id
_entity_poly.type
_entity_poly.pdbx_seq_one_letter_code
_entity_poly.pdbx_strand_id
1 'polypeptide(L)'
;MKMMYRIAAVLAATLALAPAANAQMYDMALSQLTSKFKASDKNGDGKLSLQEAKDGGMSRVVANFATIDSDKDGYVTFAQLKAQLDARYK
;
A
#
# COMPACT_ATOMS: atom_id res chain seq x y z
N MET A 1 6.75 53.37 -0.24
CA MET A 1 7.50 52.19 0.22
C MET A 1 6.61 50.97 0.04
N LYS A 2 7.16 49.88 -0.53
CA LYS A 2 6.79 48.43 -0.39
C LYS A 2 5.31 48.17 0.00
N MET A 3 4.49 47.42 -0.76
CA MET A 3 4.69 45.99 -1.02
C MET A 3 3.48 45.45 -1.84
N MET A 4 3.75 44.83 -3.00
CA MET A 4 3.31 43.47 -3.41
C MET A 4 1.84 43.08 -3.71
N TYR A 5 1.64 42.66 -4.98
CA TYR A 5 0.94 41.46 -5.53
C TYR A 5 -0.47 41.09 -4.99
N ARG A 6 -1.55 41.28 -5.76
CA ARG A 6 -2.05 40.53 -6.95
C ARG A 6 -2.94 39.31 -6.64
N ILE A 7 -4.20 39.47 -7.07
CA ILE A 7 -5.14 38.49 -7.65
C ILE A 7 -6.02 37.70 -6.68
N ALA A 8 -7.30 38.08 -6.67
CA ALA A 8 -8.42 37.26 -6.28
C ALA A 8 -8.65 36.13 -7.29
N ALA A 9 -8.82 34.89 -6.81
CA ALA A 9 -9.62 33.87 -7.47
C ALA A 9 -10.10 32.88 -6.40
N VAL A 10 -11.40 32.93 -6.16
CA VAL A 10 -12.17 32.00 -5.33
C VAL A 10 -12.10 30.60 -5.94
N LEU A 11 -11.84 29.59 -5.13
CA LEU A 11 -12.40 28.25 -5.27
C LEU A 11 -12.37 27.59 -3.89
N ALA A 12 -13.42 27.85 -3.12
CA ALA A 12 -13.73 27.03 -1.94
C ALA A 12 -14.15 25.66 -2.45
N ALA A 13 -13.17 24.76 -2.63
CA ALA A 13 -13.44 23.36 -2.89
C ALA A 13 -14.05 22.76 -1.62
N THR A 14 -15.35 22.47 -1.70
CA THR A 14 -16.12 21.83 -0.64
C THR A 14 -15.50 20.48 -0.30
N LEU A 15 -15.06 20.31 0.95
CA LEU A 15 -14.56 19.04 1.47
C LEU A 15 -15.73 18.09 1.75
N ALA A 16 -16.39 17.61 0.69
CA ALA A 16 -17.25 16.44 0.80
C ALA A 16 -16.33 15.22 0.93
N LEU A 17 -16.22 14.66 2.14
CA LEU A 17 -15.56 13.38 2.40
C LEU A 17 -16.36 12.27 1.71
N ALA A 18 -16.10 12.08 0.41
CA ALA A 18 -16.79 11.13 -0.43
C ALA A 18 -16.03 9.78 -0.49
N PRO A 19 -16.74 8.64 -0.59
CA PRO A 19 -16.15 7.29 -0.75
C PRO A 19 -15.16 7.14 -1.92
N ALA A 20 -15.17 8.08 -2.88
CA ALA A 20 -14.18 8.16 -3.96
C ALA A 20 -12.73 8.33 -3.44
N ALA A 21 -12.52 9.06 -2.35
CA ALA A 21 -11.19 9.21 -1.75
C ALA A 21 -10.64 7.88 -1.22
N ASN A 22 -11.51 6.98 -0.73
CA ASN A 22 -11.11 5.67 -0.21
C ASN A 22 -10.77 4.69 -1.33
N ALA A 23 -11.51 4.73 -2.46
CA ALA A 23 -11.23 3.94 -3.65
C ALA A 23 -9.88 4.32 -4.29
N GLN A 24 -9.61 5.63 -4.43
CA GLN A 24 -8.33 6.11 -4.98
C GLN A 24 -7.13 5.71 -4.11
N MET A 25 -7.28 5.73 -2.78
CA MET A 25 -6.22 5.28 -1.86
C MET A 25 -5.99 3.77 -1.94
N TYR A 26 -7.05 2.99 -2.10
CA TYR A 26 -6.95 1.54 -2.28
C TYR A 26 -6.15 1.17 -3.53
N ASP A 27 -6.46 1.77 -4.67
CA ASP A 27 -5.78 1.48 -5.94
C ASP A 27 -4.29 1.83 -5.88
N MET A 28 -3.95 2.97 -5.26
CA MET A 28 -2.56 3.35 -5.02
C MET A 28 -1.84 2.35 -4.11
N ALA A 29 -2.47 1.94 -3.01
CA ALA A 29 -1.88 0.99 -2.08
C ALA A 29 -1.72 -0.40 -2.72
N LEU A 30 -2.67 -0.84 -3.55
CA LEU A 30 -2.59 -2.10 -4.30
C LEU A 30 -1.46 -2.06 -5.34
N SER A 31 -1.30 -0.95 -6.05
CA SER A 31 -0.22 -0.76 -7.02
C SER A 31 1.17 -0.78 -6.34
N GLN A 32 1.31 -0.08 -5.21
CA GLN A 32 2.54 -0.10 -4.42
C GLN A 32 2.84 -1.50 -3.86
N LEU A 33 1.82 -2.19 -3.36
CA LEU A 33 1.94 -3.56 -2.86
C LEU A 33 2.39 -4.50 -3.98
N THR A 34 1.76 -4.43 -5.15
CA THR A 34 2.09 -5.25 -6.33
C THR A 34 3.53 -5.02 -6.78
N SER A 35 3.96 -3.76 -6.84
CA SER A 35 5.32 -3.40 -7.25
C SER A 35 6.35 -3.91 -6.25
N LYS A 36 6.10 -3.73 -4.95
CA LYS A 36 6.98 -4.23 -3.89
C LYS A 36 7.03 -5.75 -3.84
N PHE A 37 5.89 -6.42 -4.01
CA PHE A 37 5.81 -7.87 -4.04
C PHE A 37 6.69 -8.43 -5.16
N LYS A 38 6.47 -7.96 -6.40
CA LYS A 38 7.28 -8.38 -7.57
C LYS A 38 8.77 -8.06 -7.41
N ALA A 39 9.12 -6.96 -6.74
CA ALA A 39 10.52 -6.62 -6.50
C ALA A 39 11.17 -7.52 -5.44
N SER A 40 10.38 -8.09 -4.52
CA SER A 40 10.85 -8.90 -3.40
C SER A 40 10.85 -10.39 -3.72
N ASP A 41 9.94 -10.86 -4.57
CA ASP A 41 9.87 -12.25 -5.07
C ASP A 41 11.05 -12.48 -6.05
N LYS A 42 12.19 -12.88 -5.49
CA LYS A 42 13.45 -13.00 -6.26
C LYS A 42 13.52 -14.32 -7.01
N ASN A 43 12.96 -15.38 -6.43
CA ASN A 43 12.95 -16.69 -7.04
C ASN A 43 11.81 -16.86 -8.06
N GLY A 44 10.83 -15.94 -8.09
CA GLY A 44 9.74 -15.90 -9.07
C GLY A 44 8.68 -16.97 -8.84
N ASP A 45 8.53 -17.45 -7.60
CA ASP A 45 7.64 -18.55 -7.26
C ASP A 45 6.22 -18.10 -6.88
N GLY A 46 5.96 -16.79 -6.92
CA GLY A 46 4.66 -16.20 -6.65
C GLY A 46 4.32 -16.07 -5.17
N LYS A 47 5.30 -16.24 -4.27
CA LYS A 47 5.18 -16.04 -2.82
C LYS A 47 6.45 -15.39 -2.27
N LEU A 48 6.40 -14.93 -1.02
CA LEU A 48 7.54 -14.33 -0.35
C LEU A 48 7.91 -15.18 0.86
N SER A 49 9.14 -15.66 0.88
CA SER A 49 9.76 -16.10 2.13
C SER A 49 10.00 -14.91 3.07
N LEU A 50 10.19 -15.19 4.36
CA LEU A 50 10.57 -14.16 5.34
C LEU A 50 11.86 -13.44 4.93
N GLN A 51 12.80 -14.15 4.31
CA GLN A 51 14.07 -13.57 3.87
C GLN A 51 13.86 -12.62 2.70
N GLU A 52 13.10 -13.03 1.68
CA GLU A 52 12.76 -12.17 0.54
C GLU A 52 12.00 -10.91 0.98
N ALA A 53 11.08 -11.03 1.94
CA ALA A 53 10.40 -9.88 2.52
C ALA A 53 11.35 -8.92 3.26
N LYS A 54 12.39 -9.44 3.93
CA LYS A 54 13.43 -8.62 4.58
C LYS A 54 14.30 -7.91 3.55
N ASP A 55 14.78 -8.65 2.55
CA ASP A 55 15.68 -8.12 1.51
C ASP A 55 14.96 -7.12 0.60
N GLY A 56 13.67 -7.32 0.37
CA GLY A 56 12.79 -6.38 -0.33
C GLY A 56 12.39 -5.14 0.48
N GLY A 57 12.85 -5.01 1.73
CA GLY A 57 12.53 -3.87 2.60
C GLY A 57 11.05 -3.79 2.94
N MET A 58 10.33 -4.91 2.99
CA MET A 58 8.92 -4.97 3.32
C MET A 58 8.70 -5.04 4.83
N SER A 59 9.17 -4.03 5.58
CA SER A 59 9.18 -4.07 7.05
C SER A 59 7.82 -4.36 7.69
N ARG A 60 6.72 -3.89 7.06
CA ARG A 60 5.35 -4.20 7.54
C ARG A 60 4.99 -5.68 7.38
N VAL A 61 5.43 -6.31 6.30
CA VAL A 61 5.22 -7.75 6.06
C VAL A 61 6.09 -8.55 7.02
N VAL A 62 7.36 -8.18 7.17
CA VAL A 62 8.28 -8.83 8.13
C VAL A 62 7.75 -8.78 9.56
N ALA A 63 7.28 -7.61 10.01
CA ALA A 63 6.75 -7.44 11.36
C ALA A 63 5.46 -8.23 11.63
N ASN A 64 4.69 -8.53 10.59
CA ASN A 64 3.41 -9.23 10.69
C ASN A 64 3.43 -10.58 9.97
N PHE A 65 4.61 -11.14 9.68
CA PHE A 65 4.73 -12.26 8.74
C PHE A 65 3.87 -13.45 9.16
N ALA A 66 4.01 -13.87 10.42
CA ALA A 66 3.23 -14.97 11.01
C ALA A 66 1.71 -14.68 11.11
N THR A 67 1.30 -13.41 11.05
CA THR A 67 -0.11 -13.02 11.02
C THR A 67 -0.67 -13.04 9.60
N ILE A 68 0.17 -12.78 8.60
CA ILE A 68 -0.21 -12.75 7.18
C ILE A 68 -0.18 -14.18 6.60
N ASP A 69 0.83 -14.97 6.97
CA ASP A 69 0.97 -16.41 6.70
C ASP A 69 -0.06 -17.20 7.52
N SER A 70 -1.29 -17.18 7.04
CA SER A 70 -2.47 -17.75 7.72
C SER A 70 -2.48 -19.28 7.72
N ASP A 71 -1.93 -19.88 6.68
CA ASP A 71 -1.78 -21.32 6.48
C ASP A 71 -0.51 -21.88 7.13
N LYS A 72 0.39 -21.01 7.59
CA LYS A 72 1.62 -21.34 8.33
C LYS A 72 2.55 -22.24 7.54
N ASP A 73 2.61 -22.01 6.24
CA ASP A 73 3.46 -22.76 5.32
C ASP A 73 4.88 -22.15 5.22
N GLY A 74 5.12 -21.02 5.90
CA GLY A 74 6.39 -20.31 5.91
C GLY A 74 6.52 -19.26 4.81
N TYR A 75 5.45 -19.00 4.07
CA TYR A 75 5.42 -18.06 2.96
C TYR A 75 4.24 -17.10 3.05
N VAL A 76 4.40 -15.96 2.38
CA VAL A 76 3.33 -14.97 2.22
C VAL A 76 3.03 -14.81 0.75
N THR A 77 1.83 -15.18 0.35
CA THR A 77 1.33 -15.03 -1.02
C THR A 77 0.83 -13.60 -1.27
N PHE A 78 0.77 -13.21 -2.54
CA PHE A 78 0.14 -11.95 -2.93
C PHE A 78 -1.33 -11.89 -2.49
N ALA A 79 -2.04 -13.02 -2.53
CA ALA A 79 -3.45 -13.10 -2.12
C ALA A 79 -3.63 -12.77 -0.64
N GLN A 80 -2.77 -13.30 0.24
CA GLN A 80 -2.80 -12.99 1.68
C GLN A 80 -2.51 -11.51 1.96
N LEU A 81 -1.53 -10.93 1.26
CA LEU A 81 -1.24 -9.50 1.37
C LEU A 81 -2.39 -8.63 0.87
N LYS A 82 -3.02 -9.02 -0.24
CA LYS A 82 -4.19 -8.33 -0.77
C LYS A 82 -5.37 -8.44 0.20
N ALA A 83 -5.61 -9.59 0.82
CA ALA A 83 -6.67 -9.73 1.83
C ALA A 83 -6.43 -8.80 3.03
N GLN A 84 -5.18 -8.69 3.48
CA GLN A 84 -4.80 -7.74 4.54
C GLN A 84 -4.95 -6.27 4.11
N LEU A 85 -4.75 -5.96 2.83
CA LEU A 85 -5.02 -4.64 2.28
C LEU A 85 -6.53 -4.37 2.24
N ASP A 86 -7.32 -5.29 1.69
CA ASP A 86 -8.77 -5.20 1.59
C ASP A 86 -9.41 -4.97 2.96
N ALA A 87 -8.94 -5.67 3.99
CA ALA A 87 -9.42 -5.52 5.38
C ALA A 87 -9.12 -4.15 6.00
N ARG A 88 -8.19 -3.37 5.44
CA ARG A 88 -7.85 -2.01 5.93
C ARG A 88 -8.62 -0.90 5.23
N TYR A 89 -9.11 -1.16 4.02
CA TYR A 89 -9.75 -0.16 3.16
C TYR A 89 -11.24 -0.44 2.90
N LYS A 90 -11.75 -1.62 3.29
CA LYS A 90 -13.18 -1.89 3.47
C LYS A 90 -13.61 -1.53 4.88
#